data_AF-A0A949PF32-F1
#
_entry.id   AF-A0A949PF32-F1
#
_cell.length_a   1.000
_cell.length_b   1.000
_cell.length_c   1.000
_cell.angle_alpha   90.00
_cell.angle_beta   90.00
_cell.angle_gamma   90.00
#
_symmetry.space_group_name_H-M   'P 1'
#
loop_
_entity.id
_entity.type
_entity.pdbx_description
1 polymer ?
#
loop_
_entity_poly.entity_id
_entity_poly.type
_entity_poly.pdbx_seq_one_letter_code
_entity_poly.pdbx_strand_id
1 'polypeptide(L)'
;MKSTISITFLGTGTSQGIPVIGSNHPVCKSSNFKDKRLRVSVLLSWDDFNYIIDCGPDFRQQMLKENCTKLDGVLLTHEHSDHVAGLDDIRPLYFQQG
;
A
#
# COMPACT_ATOMS: atom_id res chain seq x y z
N MET A 1 -10.55 -27.98 1.50
CA MET A 1 -10.17 -27.16 2.68
C MET A 1 -10.35 -25.70 2.30
N LYS A 2 -10.68 -24.80 3.23
CA LYS A 2 -10.73 -23.36 2.92
C LYS A 2 -9.30 -22.81 2.88
N SER A 3 -8.94 -22.06 1.85
CA SER A 3 -7.63 -21.39 1.77
C SER A 3 -7.51 -20.34 2.88
N THR A 4 -6.32 -20.20 3.45
CA THR A 4 -6.00 -19.16 4.43
C THR A 4 -5.75 -17.84 3.71
N ILE A 5 -6.39 -16.76 4.16
CA ILE A 5 -6.16 -15.41 3.64
C ILE A 5 -5.12 -14.72 4.51
N SER A 6 -4.06 -14.20 3.88
CA SER A 6 -3.11 -13.29 4.50
C SER A 6 -3.55 -11.84 4.27
N ILE A 7 -3.41 -11.00 5.30
CA ILE A 7 -3.72 -9.58 5.26
C ILE A 7 -2.46 -8.81 5.66
N THR A 8 -1.89 -8.08 4.70
CA THR A 8 -0.69 -7.25 4.91
C THR A 8 -1.07 -5.78 4.90
N PHE A 9 -0.78 -5.09 6.00
CA PHE A 9 -0.96 -3.64 6.09
C PHE A 9 0.24 -2.93 5.44
N LEU A 10 0.07 -2.54 4.18
CA LEU A 10 1.09 -1.85 3.38
C LEU A 10 1.35 -0.42 3.88
N GLY A 11 0.31 0.22 4.41
CA GLY A 11 0.40 1.51 5.07
C GLY A 11 -0.70 1.67 6.13
N THR A 12 -0.36 2.42 7.17
CA THR A 12 -1.23 2.66 8.36
C THR A 12 -1.22 4.14 8.75
N GLY A 13 -0.79 4.99 7.83
CA GLY A 13 -0.71 6.44 7.99
C GLY A 13 -2.01 7.13 7.60
N THR A 14 -2.10 8.41 7.95
CA THR A 14 -3.13 9.32 7.42
C THR A 14 -2.79 9.70 5.98
N SER A 15 -3.60 10.58 5.38
CA SER A 15 -3.36 11.12 4.03
C SER A 15 -1.98 11.76 3.83
N GLN A 16 -1.35 12.25 4.91
CA GLN A 16 -0.03 12.88 4.87
C GLN A 16 1.12 11.90 5.20
N GLY A 17 0.80 10.68 5.63
CA GLY A 17 1.77 9.75 6.20
C GLY A 17 2.40 10.26 7.51
N ILE A 18 3.38 9.52 8.02
CA ILE A 18 4.25 9.95 9.12
C ILE A 18 5.69 9.58 8.76
N PRO A 19 6.64 10.54 8.81
CA PRO A 19 6.51 11.91 9.29
C PRO A 19 5.74 12.83 8.33
N VAL A 20 5.00 13.79 8.89
CA VAL A 20 4.41 14.90 8.12
C VAL A 20 5.53 15.87 7.74
N ILE A 21 5.55 16.29 6.46
CA ILE A 21 6.53 17.24 5.93
C ILE A 21 6.54 18.52 6.78
N GLY A 22 7.72 18.88 7.29
CA GLY A 22 7.91 20.09 8.12
C GLY A 22 7.42 19.98 9.57
N SER A 23 6.88 18.83 10.01
CA SER A 23 6.37 18.68 11.38
C SER A 23 7.49 18.45 12.40
N ASN A 24 7.41 19.18 13.51
CA ASN A 24 8.29 19.01 14.68
C ASN A 24 7.70 18.10 15.77
N HIS A 25 6.54 17.49 15.54
CA HIS A 25 5.88 16.63 16.52
C HIS A 25 6.79 15.44 16.92
N PRO A 26 6.86 15.04 18.20
CA PRO A 26 7.76 13.98 18.66
C PRO A 26 7.66 12.67 17.86
N VAL A 27 6.44 12.27 17.46
CA VAL A 27 6.20 11.08 16.62
C VAL A 27 6.88 11.19 15.26
N CYS A 28 6.90 12.37 14.64
CA CYS A 28 7.58 12.57 13.35
C CYS A 28 9.11 12.43 13.49
N LYS A 29 9.65 12.76 14.66
CA LYS A 29 11.08 12.61 15.01
C LYS A 29 11.43 11.27 15.66
N SER A 30 10.45 10.40 15.90
CA SER A 30 10.65 9.10 16.53
C SER A 30 11.63 8.24 15.73
N SER A 31 12.52 7.54 16.43
CA SER A 31 13.40 6.51 15.87
C SER A 31 12.74 5.13 15.80
N ASN A 32 11.55 4.97 16.40
CA ASN A 32 10.79 3.73 16.28
C ASN A 32 10.29 3.57 14.84
N PHE A 33 10.68 2.48 14.18
CA PHE A 33 10.30 2.22 12.80
C PHE A 33 8.78 2.10 12.61
N LYS A 34 8.03 1.70 13.65
CA LYS A 34 6.56 1.61 13.60
C LYS A 34 5.86 2.98 13.51
N ASP A 35 6.58 4.06 13.84
CA ASP A 35 6.07 5.42 13.66
C ASP A 35 6.28 5.93 12.23
N LYS A 36 6.99 5.20 11.37
CA LYS A 36 7.13 5.53 9.94
C LYS A 36 5.98 4.89 9.18
N ARG A 37 5.04 5.72 8.73
CA ARG A 37 3.76 5.25 8.18
C ARG A 37 3.53 5.80 6.78
N LEU A 38 3.41 4.88 5.83
CA LEU A 38 2.94 5.16 4.47
C LEU A 38 1.42 5.41 4.48
N ARG A 39 0.89 6.02 3.40
CA ARG A 39 -0.56 6.18 3.19
C ARG A 39 -1.24 4.81 3.19
N VAL A 40 -2.46 4.79 3.71
CA VAL A 40 -3.20 3.57 3.98
C VAL A 40 -3.38 2.71 2.72
N SER A 41 -3.10 1.42 2.84
CA SER A 41 -3.36 0.41 1.82
C SER A 41 -3.19 -0.98 2.44
N VAL A 42 -3.89 -1.98 1.89
CA VAL A 42 -3.85 -3.38 2.34
C VAL A 42 -3.67 -4.31 1.15
N LEU A 43 -2.77 -5.28 1.27
CA LEU A 43 -2.67 -6.42 0.36
C LEU A 43 -3.37 -7.63 0.97
N LEU A 44 -4.31 -8.20 0.23
CA LEU A 44 -4.95 -9.47 0.51
C LEU A 44 -4.33 -10.53 -0.40
N SER A 45 -3.85 -11.63 0.20
CA SER A 45 -3.25 -12.73 -0.55
C SER A 45 -3.82 -14.07 -0.11
N TRP A 46 -4.18 -14.92 -1.07
CA TRP A 46 -4.53 -16.32 -0.84
C TRP A 46 -4.17 -17.14 -2.07
N ASP A 47 -3.65 -18.35 -1.86
CA ASP A 47 -3.14 -19.17 -2.96
C ASP A 47 -2.20 -18.34 -3.86
N ASP A 48 -2.49 -18.24 -5.17
CA ASP A 48 -1.74 -17.42 -6.13
C ASP A 48 -2.42 -16.06 -6.44
N PHE A 49 -3.43 -15.67 -5.65
CA PHE A 49 -4.20 -14.44 -5.84
C PHE A 49 -3.69 -13.31 -4.95
N ASN A 50 -3.59 -12.11 -5.53
CA ASN A 50 -3.24 -10.87 -4.85
C ASN A 50 -4.23 -9.77 -5.19
N TYR A 51 -4.88 -9.21 -4.18
CA TYR A 51 -5.79 -8.08 -4.31
C TYR A 51 -5.32 -6.95 -3.42
N ILE A 52 -5.27 -5.75 -3.96
CA ILE A 52 -4.96 -4.56 -3.16
C ILE A 52 -6.21 -3.74 -2.88
N ILE A 53 -6.31 -3.23 -1.66
CA ILE A 53 -7.27 -2.21 -1.26
C ILE A 53 -6.54 -0.88 -1.24
N ASP A 54 -6.99 0.03 -2.09
CA ASP A 54 -6.43 1.36 -2.37
C ASP A 54 -5.01 1.37 -2.95
N CYS A 55 -4.81 2.26 -3.90
CA CYS A 55 -3.56 2.47 -4.64
C CYS A 55 -3.11 3.93 -4.44
N GLY A 56 -2.69 4.24 -3.22
CA GLY A 56 -2.16 5.55 -2.84
C GLY A 56 -0.81 5.86 -3.48
N PRO A 57 -0.27 7.07 -3.28
CA PRO A 57 0.99 7.47 -3.93
C PRO A 57 2.24 6.74 -3.38
N ASP A 58 2.06 5.85 -2.39
CA ASP A 58 3.10 4.95 -1.89
C ASP A 58 3.08 3.57 -2.54
N PHE A 59 2.15 3.31 -3.47
CA PHE A 59 1.93 2.00 -4.06
C PHE A 59 3.22 1.35 -4.57
N ARG A 60 4.01 2.06 -5.37
CA ARG A 60 5.27 1.53 -5.92
C ARG A 60 6.21 1.03 -4.82
N GLN A 61 6.43 1.82 -3.76
CA GLN A 61 7.32 1.39 -2.68
C GLN A 61 6.72 0.26 -1.84
N GLN A 62 5.39 0.22 -1.69
CA GLN A 62 4.68 -0.85 -0.99
C GLN A 62 4.83 -2.18 -1.74
N MET A 63 4.62 -2.19 -3.05
CA MET A 63 4.79 -3.40 -3.88
C MET A 63 6.25 -3.89 -3.91
N LEU A 64 7.22 -2.97 -4.03
CA LEU A 64 8.65 -3.30 -3.98
C LEU A 64 9.06 -3.89 -2.63
N LYS A 65 8.56 -3.34 -1.52
CA LYS A 65 8.86 -3.83 -0.17
C LYS A 65 8.31 -5.24 0.06
N GLU A 66 7.09 -5.51 -0.39
CA GLU A 66 6.45 -6.82 -0.24
C GLU A 66 6.84 -7.82 -1.35
N ASN A 67 7.68 -7.42 -2.31
CA ASN A 67 8.02 -8.20 -3.50
C ASN A 67 6.78 -8.72 -4.27
N CYS A 68 5.70 -7.93 -4.30
CA CYS A 68 4.48 -8.29 -5.01
C CYS A 68 4.65 -7.97 -6.51
N THR A 69 4.73 -9.00 -7.34
CA THR A 69 4.96 -8.88 -8.79
C THR A 69 3.72 -9.17 -9.64
N LYS A 70 2.58 -9.45 -8.99
CA LYS A 70 1.31 -9.80 -9.63
C LYS A 70 0.15 -9.26 -8.81
N LEU A 71 -0.82 -8.64 -9.48
CA LEU A 71 -2.13 -8.26 -8.91
C LEU A 71 -3.25 -8.83 -9.77
N ASP A 72 -4.21 -9.46 -9.13
CA ASP A 72 -5.43 -10.01 -9.73
C ASP A 72 -6.59 -9.01 -9.66
N GLY A 73 -6.54 -8.05 -8.73
CA GLY A 73 -7.55 -7.00 -8.64
C GLY A 73 -7.17 -5.83 -7.73
N VAL A 74 -7.85 -4.71 -7.96
CA VAL A 74 -7.74 -3.48 -7.18
C VAL A 74 -9.12 -3.10 -6.70
N LEU A 75 -9.28 -2.93 -5.39
CA LEU A 75 -10.49 -2.40 -4.77
C LEU A 75 -10.20 -0.99 -4.29
N LEU A 76 -10.94 -0.01 -4.79
CA LEU A 76 -10.84 1.38 -4.33
C LEU A 76 -11.96 1.66 -3.33
N THR A 77 -11.62 2.25 -2.20
CA THR A 77 -12.59 2.65 -1.18
C THR A 77 -13.31 3.93 -1.57
N HIS A 78 -12.57 4.95 -2.00
CA HIS A 78 -13.05 6.25 -2.47
C HIS A 78 -11.95 7.01 -3.23
N GLU A 79 -12.29 8.16 -3.81
CA GLU A 79 -11.51 8.88 -4.81
C GLU A 79 -10.50 9.92 -4.27
N HIS A 80 -10.20 9.91 -2.97
CA HIS A 80 -9.20 10.83 -2.42
C HIS A 80 -7.78 10.44 -2.85
N SER A 81 -6.92 11.47 -3.02
CA SER A 81 -5.59 11.33 -3.61
C SER A 81 -4.69 10.34 -2.87
N ASP A 82 -4.79 10.24 -1.55
CA ASP A 82 -4.04 9.28 -0.74
C ASP A 82 -4.42 7.82 -0.97
N HIS A 83 -5.53 7.57 -1.69
CA HIS A 83 -6.04 6.25 -2.04
C HIS A 83 -5.92 5.92 -3.55
N VAL A 84 -5.73 6.92 -4.43
CA VAL A 84 -5.78 6.69 -5.89
C VAL A 84 -4.59 7.21 -6.69
N ALA A 85 -3.72 8.05 -6.10
CA ALA A 85 -2.66 8.71 -6.87
C ALA A 85 -1.54 7.76 -7.36
N GLY A 86 -1.50 6.52 -6.90
CA GLY A 86 -0.55 5.50 -7.35
C GLY A 86 -1.06 4.61 -8.49
N LEU A 87 -2.29 4.80 -8.98
CA LEU A 87 -2.89 3.91 -9.97
C LEU A 87 -2.04 3.73 -11.25
N ASP A 88 -1.30 4.76 -11.64
CA ASP A 88 -0.41 4.72 -12.81
C ASP A 88 0.75 3.70 -12.66
N ASP A 89 1.19 3.46 -11.42
CA ASP A 89 2.28 2.52 -11.10
C ASP A 89 1.84 1.05 -11.19
N ILE A 90 0.56 0.75 -11.44
CA ILE A 90 0.09 -0.62 -11.63
C ILE A 90 0.48 -1.16 -13.02
N ARG A 91 0.69 -0.29 -14.01
CA ARG A 91 0.96 -0.66 -15.41
C ARG A 91 2.05 -1.75 -15.58
N PRO A 92 3.21 -1.69 -14.90
CA PRO A 92 4.25 -2.71 -15.03
C PRO A 92 3.79 -4.11 -14.60
N LEU A 93 2.87 -4.20 -13.63
CA LEU A 93 2.35 -5.48 -13.14
C LEU A 93 1.39 -6.14 -14.13
N TYR A 94 0.64 -5.36 -14.90
CA TYR A 94 -0.21 -5.89 -15.97
C TYR A 94 0.58 -6.23 -17.23
N PHE A 95 1.56 -5.41 -17.61
CA PHE A 95 2.42 -5.73 -18.77
C PHE A 95 3.16 -7.07 -18.63
N GLN A 96 3.45 -7.50 -17.40
CA GLN A 96 4.06 -8.81 -17.13
C GLN A 96 3.05 -9.97 -17.18
N GLN A 97 1.76 -9.68 -16.98
CA GLN A 97 0.71 -10.71 -16.89
C GLN A 97 0.07 -11.05 -18.26
N GLY A 98 0.21 -10.18 -19.26
CA GLY A 98 -0.34 -10.36 -20.61
C GLY A 98 -1.58 -9.52 -20.82
#